data_AF-A0A077KV27-F1
#
_entry.id   AF-A0A077KV27-F1
#
_cell.length_a   1.000
_cell.length_b   1.000
_cell.length_c   1.000
_cell.angle_alpha   90.00
_cell.angle_beta   90.00
_cell.angle_gamma   90.00
#
_symmetry.space_group_name_H-M   'P 1'
#
loop_
_entity.id
_entity.type
_entity.pdbx_description
1 polymer ?
#
loop_
_entity_poly.entity_id
_entity_poly.type
_entity_poly.pdbx_seq_one_letter_code
_entity_poly.pdbx_strand_id
1 'polypeptide(L)'
;MDPGAECPQRDRLDSGHLPCLDLERFSIGPPEWDLVSTAVRTFTTGATSLAEYTEFTTAYGRDVTEWDGYPLLAAARELRMATYAAQHAAADPRRHDQAQYRVDCLRGRYGPRPWNRQGIL
;
A
#
# COMPACT_ATOMS: atom_id res chain seq x y z
N MET A 1 -19.12 6.14 22.48
CA MET A 1 -18.11 6.27 23.54
C MET A 1 -17.11 5.16 23.31
N ASP A 2 -15.96 5.36 22.67
CA ASP A 2 -15.16 6.56 22.37
C ASP A 2 -14.96 6.71 20.83
N PRO A 3 -15.46 7.78 20.18
CA PRO A 3 -15.33 8.01 18.75
C PRO A 3 -14.16 8.96 18.46
N GLY A 4 -12.94 8.59 18.89
CA GLY A 4 -11.85 9.55 19.07
C GLY A 4 -10.47 9.18 18.51
N ALA A 5 -10.37 8.28 17.54
CA ALA A 5 -9.09 8.02 16.84
C ALA A 5 -9.14 8.53 15.40
N GLU A 6 -9.25 9.84 15.23
CA GLU A 6 -9.00 10.48 13.94
C GLU A 6 -7.53 10.32 13.55
N CYS A 7 -7.30 9.90 12.31
CA CYS A 7 -5.98 9.84 11.69
C CYS A 7 -5.39 11.27 11.66
N PRO A 8 -4.21 11.50 12.27
CA PRO A 8 -3.63 12.84 12.36
C PRO A 8 -2.96 13.14 11.02
N GLN A 9 -3.75 13.56 10.02
CA GLN A 9 -3.27 14.27 8.81
C GLN A 9 -4.45 14.76 7.95
N ARG A 10 -5.44 15.44 8.55
CA ARG A 10 -6.44 16.20 7.77
C ARG A 10 -6.17 17.70 7.93
N ASP A 11 -5.11 18.16 7.29
CA ASP A 11 -4.89 19.60 7.10
C ASP A 11 -5.95 20.11 6.12
N ARG A 12 -7.10 20.49 6.69
CA ARG A 12 -8.22 21.09 5.98
C ARG A 12 -7.85 22.53 5.69
N LEU A 13 -7.48 22.83 4.45
CA LEU A 13 -7.40 24.21 3.98
C LEU A 13 -8.83 24.71 3.70
N ASP A 14 -9.11 25.96 4.09
CA ASP A 14 -10.44 26.62 4.01
C ASP A 14 -11.05 26.68 2.59
N SER A 15 -10.31 26.27 1.57
CA SER A 15 -10.70 26.32 0.15
C SER A 15 -11.52 25.11 -0.34
N GLY A 16 -11.84 24.14 0.52
CA GLY A 16 -12.55 22.92 0.11
C GLY A 16 -11.74 21.97 -0.78
N HIS A 17 -10.47 22.30 -1.05
CA HIS A 17 -9.53 21.49 -1.80
C HIS A 17 -8.59 20.75 -0.85
N LEU A 18 -8.42 19.44 -1.08
CA LEU A 18 -7.40 18.66 -0.40
C LEU A 18 -6.05 18.89 -1.09
N PRO A 19 -5.03 19.40 -0.39
CA PRO A 19 -3.71 19.56 -1.00
C PRO A 19 -3.08 18.20 -1.31
N CYS A 20 -2.37 18.12 -2.44
CA CYS A 20 -1.52 16.98 -2.74
C CYS A 20 -0.13 17.23 -2.13
N LEU A 21 0.35 16.30 -1.32
CA LEU A 21 1.62 16.38 -0.59
C LEU A 21 2.58 15.29 -1.10
N ASP A 22 3.84 15.35 -0.66
CA ASP A 22 4.89 14.34 -0.95
C ASP A 22 5.13 14.08 -2.45
N LEU A 23 5.32 15.15 -3.23
CA LEU A 23 5.50 15.12 -4.69
C LEU A 23 6.90 14.71 -5.17
N GLU A 24 7.77 14.21 -4.28
CA GLU A 24 9.16 13.83 -4.59
C GLU A 24 9.30 12.68 -5.59
N ARG A 25 8.21 11.96 -5.88
CA ARG A 25 8.13 10.88 -6.87
C ARG A 25 7.06 11.10 -7.92
N PHE A 26 6.54 12.32 -8.03
CA PHE A 26 5.57 12.67 -9.06
C PHE A 26 6.21 12.56 -10.45
N SER A 27 5.51 11.92 -11.39
CA SER A 27 6.04 11.65 -12.72
C SER A 27 4.92 11.51 -13.74
N ILE A 28 5.26 11.66 -15.02
CA ILE A 28 4.34 11.37 -16.13
C ILE A 28 4.29 9.86 -16.32
N GLY A 29 3.10 9.27 -16.22
CA GLY A 29 2.90 7.83 -16.33
C GLY A 29 1.44 7.46 -16.57
N PRO A 30 1.17 6.15 -16.78
CA PRO A 30 -0.19 5.66 -16.91
C PRO A 30 -0.95 5.81 -15.58
N PRO A 31 -2.26 6.12 -15.59
CA PRO A 31 -3.05 6.26 -14.37
C PRO A 31 -3.03 5.00 -13.52
N GLU A 32 -2.91 3.81 -14.14
CA GLU A 32 -2.81 2.52 -13.45
C GLU A 32 -1.67 2.48 -12.41
N TRP A 33 -0.61 3.28 -12.58
CA TRP A 33 0.48 3.40 -11.61
C TRP A 33 0.05 3.99 -10.26
N ASP A 34 -0.94 4.88 -10.30
CA ASP A 34 -1.52 5.51 -9.10
C ASP A 34 -2.52 4.55 -8.44
N LEU A 35 -3.46 3.97 -9.21
CA LEU A 35 -4.49 3.07 -8.67
C LEU A 35 -3.91 1.80 -8.04
N VAL A 36 -2.85 1.23 -8.63
CA VAL A 36 -2.20 0.01 -8.12
C VAL A 36 -1.74 0.19 -6.67
N SER A 37 -1.36 1.40 -6.26
CA SER A 37 -0.94 1.65 -4.87
C SER A 37 -2.05 1.37 -3.86
N THR A 38 -3.28 1.78 -4.18
CA THR A 38 -4.46 1.53 -3.35
C THR A 38 -4.83 0.06 -3.38
N ALA A 39 -4.83 -0.58 -4.56
CA ALA A 39 -5.12 -2.01 -4.68
C ALA A 39 -4.11 -2.88 -3.89
N VAL A 40 -2.82 -2.58 -3.96
CA VAL A 40 -1.78 -3.28 -3.19
C VAL A 40 -1.97 -3.08 -1.68
N ARG A 41 -2.35 -1.88 -1.23
CA ARG A 41 -2.70 -1.64 0.19
C ARG A 41 -3.86 -2.51 0.66
N THR A 42 -4.88 -2.69 -0.17
CA THR A 42 -6.02 -3.55 0.15
C THR A 42 -5.63 -5.03 0.11
N PHE A 43 -5.19 -5.52 -1.05
CA PHE A 43 -5.06 -6.95 -1.30
C PHE A 43 -3.73 -7.55 -0.85
N THR A 44 -2.65 -6.77 -0.78
CA THR A 44 -1.36 -7.27 -0.32
C THR A 44 -1.14 -7.02 1.17
N THR A 45 -1.47 -5.85 1.70
CA THR A 45 -1.14 -5.54 3.11
C THR A 45 -2.35 -5.56 4.03
N GLY A 46 -3.57 -5.52 3.50
CA GLY A 46 -4.79 -5.36 4.29
C GLY A 46 -4.89 -4.02 5.01
N ALA A 47 -4.08 -3.03 4.62
CA ALA A 47 -4.05 -1.70 5.24
C ALA A 47 -5.25 -0.82 4.87
N THR A 48 -5.99 -1.22 3.84
CA THR A 48 -7.24 -0.60 3.40
C THR A 48 -8.30 -1.69 3.34
N SER A 49 -9.50 -1.41 3.85
CA SER A 49 -10.60 -2.36 3.83
C SER A 49 -11.15 -2.53 2.41
N LEU A 50 -11.83 -3.66 2.17
CA LEU A 50 -12.48 -3.89 0.87
C LEU A 50 -13.58 -2.84 0.60
N ALA A 51 -14.28 -2.38 1.63
CA ALA A 51 -15.31 -1.34 1.50
C ALA A 51 -14.73 0.00 1.03
N GLU A 52 -13.61 0.44 1.64
CA GLU A 52 -12.89 1.65 1.21
C GLU A 52 -12.33 1.51 -0.21
N TYR A 53 -11.86 0.31 -0.59
CA TYR A 53 -11.41 0.04 -1.95
C TYR A 53 -12.55 0.15 -2.97
N THR A 54 -13.73 -0.40 -2.64
CA THR A 54 -14.93 -0.29 -3.49
C THR A 54 -15.38 1.16 -3.64
N GLU A 55 -15.36 1.94 -2.56
CA GLU A 55 -15.67 3.37 -2.64
C GLU A 55 -14.67 4.11 -3.53
N PHE A 56 -13.37 3.84 -3.36
CA PHE A 56 -12.31 4.42 -4.18
C PHE A 56 -12.49 4.12 -5.67
N THR A 57 -12.69 2.86 -6.05
CA THR A 57 -12.87 2.45 -7.45
C THR A 57 -14.15 3.01 -8.06
N THR A 58 -15.23 3.11 -7.27
CA THR A 58 -16.49 3.75 -7.67
C THR A 58 -16.30 5.24 -7.95
N ALA A 59 -15.63 5.96 -7.05
CA ALA A 59 -15.37 7.39 -7.20
C ALA A 59 -14.40 7.69 -8.34
N TYR A 60 -13.39 6.83 -8.54
CA TYR A 60 -12.42 6.96 -9.63
C TYR A 60 -13.01 6.55 -11.00
N GLY A 61 -14.00 5.65 -11.01
CA GLY A 61 -14.62 5.12 -12.22
C GLY A 61 -13.82 4.00 -12.91
N ARG A 62 -12.84 3.41 -12.20
CA ARG A 62 -12.03 2.28 -12.71
C ARG A 62 -11.54 1.41 -11.55
N ASP A 63 -11.72 0.10 -11.69
CA ASP A 63 -11.00 -0.88 -10.89
C ASP A 63 -9.75 -1.33 -11.66
N VAL A 64 -8.57 -1.06 -11.09
CA VAL A 64 -7.31 -1.44 -11.75
C VAL A 64 -7.10 -2.96 -11.77
N THR A 65 -7.74 -3.72 -10.88
CA THR A 65 -7.59 -5.18 -10.81
C THR A 65 -8.21 -5.90 -12.00
N GLU A 66 -9.12 -5.25 -12.73
CA GLU A 66 -9.73 -5.76 -13.95
C GLU A 66 -8.81 -5.60 -15.18
N TRP A 67 -7.71 -4.87 -15.07
CA TRP A 67 -6.76 -4.66 -16.16
C TRP A 67 -5.69 -5.75 -16.19
N ASP A 68 -5.46 -6.36 -17.36
CA ASP A 68 -4.49 -7.46 -17.53
C ASP A 68 -3.05 -7.12 -17.10
N GLY A 69 -2.68 -5.83 -17.08
CA GLY A 69 -1.36 -5.37 -16.62
C GLY A 69 -1.22 -5.24 -15.10
N TYR A 70 -2.31 -5.36 -14.34
CA TYR A 70 -2.32 -5.22 -12.89
C TYR A 70 -1.34 -6.16 -12.17
N PRO A 71 -1.29 -7.47 -12.48
CA PRO A 71 -0.38 -8.38 -11.77
C PRO A 71 1.09 -7.94 -11.86
N LEU A 72 1.50 -7.36 -12.99
CA LEU A 72 2.86 -6.86 -13.19
C LEU A 72 3.16 -5.65 -12.30
N LEU A 73 2.28 -4.64 -12.30
CA LEU A 73 2.50 -3.44 -11.49
C LEU A 73 2.36 -3.73 -9.99
N ALA A 74 1.45 -4.62 -9.60
CA ALA A 74 1.34 -5.10 -8.22
C ALA A 74 2.63 -5.79 -7.77
N ALA A 75 3.19 -6.69 -8.57
CA ALA A 75 4.46 -7.35 -8.28
C ALA A 75 5.63 -6.34 -8.15
N ALA A 76 5.66 -5.30 -8.99
CA ALA A 76 6.67 -4.25 -8.88
C ALA A 76 6.55 -3.45 -7.57
N ARG A 77 5.32 -3.13 -7.13
CA ARG A 77 5.09 -2.48 -5.82
C ARG A 77 5.45 -3.39 -4.65
N GLU A 78 5.12 -4.67 -4.73
CA GLU A 78 5.50 -5.68 -3.75
C GLU A 78 7.01 -5.82 -3.59
N LEU A 79 7.73 -5.88 -4.71
CA LEU A 79 9.19 -5.88 -4.72
C LEU A 79 9.75 -4.64 -4.03
N ARG A 80 9.21 -3.45 -4.35
CA ARG A 80 9.60 -2.19 -3.70
C ARG A 80 9.35 -2.22 -2.19
N MET A 81 8.24 -2.80 -1.74
CA MET A 81 7.96 -2.95 -0.29
C MET A 81 8.97 -3.88 0.39
N ALA A 82 9.35 -4.97 -0.26
CA ALA A 82 10.34 -5.90 0.26
C ALA A 82 11.75 -5.28 0.32
N THR A 83 12.17 -4.55 -0.73
CA THR A 83 13.47 -3.86 -0.72
C THR A 83 13.53 -2.75 0.33
N TYR A 84 12.43 -2.00 0.51
CA TYR A 84 12.33 -1.00 1.58
C TYR A 84 12.46 -1.62 2.97
N ALA A 85 11.84 -2.78 3.21
CA ALA A 85 11.98 -3.50 4.47
C ALA A 85 13.42 -3.99 4.67
N ALA A 86 14.06 -4.53 3.62
CA ALA A 86 15.45 -4.99 3.67
C ALA A 86 16.44 -3.83 3.96
N GLN A 87 16.23 -2.66 3.36
CA GLN A 87 17.01 -1.46 3.63
C GLN A 87 16.96 -1.06 5.10
N HIS A 88 15.78 -1.12 5.72
CA HIS A 88 15.63 -0.80 7.14
C HIS A 88 16.18 -1.89 8.06
N ALA A 89 16.05 -3.15 7.67
CA ALA A 89 16.63 -4.28 8.39
C ALA A 89 18.16 -4.18 8.49
N ALA A 90 18.83 -3.66 7.46
CA ALA A 90 20.27 -3.44 7.48
C ALA A 90 20.74 -2.49 8.60
N ALA A 91 19.86 -1.59 9.09
CA ALA A 91 20.16 -0.64 10.16
C ALA A 91 19.52 -1.01 11.52
N ASP A 92 18.58 -1.96 11.55
CA ASP A 92 17.81 -2.32 12.75
C ASP A 92 17.49 -3.83 12.76
N PRO A 93 18.23 -4.64 13.55
CA PRO A 93 18.05 -6.09 13.61
C PRO A 93 16.63 -6.53 13.97
N ARG A 94 15.86 -5.70 14.69
CA ARG A 94 14.47 -6.00 15.06
C ARG A 94 13.54 -6.10 13.84
N ARG A 95 13.98 -5.62 12.67
CA ARG A 95 13.22 -5.64 11.42
C ARG A 95 13.61 -6.80 10.49
N HIS A 96 14.60 -7.62 10.86
CA HIS A 96 15.08 -8.73 10.04
C HIS A 96 13.95 -9.71 9.68
N ASP A 97 13.17 -10.15 10.68
CA ASP A 97 12.10 -11.12 10.47
C ASP A 97 11.06 -10.61 9.48
N GLN A 98 10.73 -9.33 9.57
CA GLN A 98 9.77 -8.67 8.68
C GLN A 98 10.30 -8.48 7.25
N ALA A 99 11.61 -8.24 7.10
CA ALA A 99 12.25 -8.18 5.79
C ALA A 99 12.31 -9.58 5.15
N GLN A 100 12.72 -10.58 5.92
CA GLN A 100 12.81 -11.97 5.48
C GLN A 100 11.43 -12.52 5.09
N TYR A 101 10.41 -12.27 5.91
CA TYR A 101 9.02 -12.64 5.63
C TYR A 101 8.53 -12.12 4.26
N ARG A 102 8.77 -10.83 3.94
CA ARG A 102 8.36 -10.25 2.64
C ARG A 102 9.09 -10.90 1.46
N VAL A 103 10.38 -11.21 1.63
CA VAL A 103 11.16 -11.93 0.63
C VAL A 103 10.62 -13.35 0.44
N ASP A 104 10.23 -14.02 1.52
CA ASP A 104 9.65 -15.37 1.47
C ASP A 104 8.28 -15.39 0.78
N CYS A 105 7.42 -14.40 1.06
CA CYS A 105 6.16 -14.22 0.35
C CYS A 105 6.37 -14.04 -1.17
N LEU A 106 7.29 -13.16 -1.57
CA LEU A 106 7.62 -12.94 -3.00
C LEU A 106 8.15 -14.20 -3.69
N ARG A 107 8.84 -15.07 -2.94
CA ARG A 107 9.36 -16.35 -3.45
C ARG A 107 8.35 -17.49 -3.37
N GLY A 108 7.11 -17.22 -2.94
CA GLY A 108 6.07 -18.24 -2.78
C GLY A 108 6.32 -19.22 -1.64
N ARG A 109 7.20 -18.88 -0.69
CA ARG A 109 7.54 -19.74 0.47
C ARG A 109 6.63 -19.52 1.67
N TYR A 110 5.90 -18.41 1.69
CA TYR A 110 4.96 -18.09 2.76
C TYR A 110 3.61 -17.72 2.14
N GLY A 111 2.53 -18.05 2.87
CA GLY A 111 1.14 -18.20 2.41
C GLY A 111 0.52 -17.07 1.58
N PRO A 112 -0.78 -17.19 1.26
CA PRO A 112 -1.44 -16.23 0.40
C PRO A 112 -1.44 -14.82 1.01
N ARG A 113 -1.54 -13.81 0.14
CA ARG A 113 -1.87 -12.45 0.54
C ARG A 113 -3.22 -12.44 1.32
N PRO A 114 -3.48 -11.45 2.19
CA PRO A 114 -2.59 -10.36 2.54
C PRO A 114 -1.45 -10.81 3.45
N TRP A 115 -0.31 -10.14 3.30
CA TRP A 115 0.86 -10.18 4.17
C TRP A 115 0.50 -9.58 5.53
N ASN A 116 -0.33 -10.32 6.27
CA ASN A 116 -0.84 -9.95 7.57
C ASN A 116 0.27 -10.01 8.62
N ARG A 117 0.29 -8.98 9.45
CA ARG A 117 1.31 -8.75 10.46
C ARG A 117 0.85 -9.41 11.76
N GLN A 118 1.44 -10.54 12.14
CA GLN A 118 1.52 -10.91 13.56
C GLN A 118 2.85 -10.38 14.12
N GLY A 119 2.79 -9.55 15.18
CA GLY A 119 3.95 -9.26 16.03
C GLY A 119 4.70 -7.95 15.79
N ILE A 120 4.02 -6.80 15.79
CA ILE A 120 4.66 -5.51 16.11
C ILE A 120 3.87 -4.90 17.26
N LEU A 121 4.37 -5.12 18.48
CA LEU A 121 4.29 -4.17 19.59
C LEU A 121 5.60 -3.39 19.60
#